data_AF-A0AAV0CMG8-F1
#
_entry.id   AF-A0AAV0CMG8-F1
#
_cell.length_a   1.000
_cell.length_b   1.000
_cell.length_c   1.000
_cell.angle_alpha   90.00
_cell.angle_beta   90.00
_cell.angle_gamma   90.00
#
_symmetry.space_group_name_H-M   'P 1'
#
loop_
_entity.id
_entity.type
_entity.pdbx_description
1 polymer ?
#
loop_
_entity_poly.entity_id
_entity_poly.type
_entity_poly.pdbx_seq_one_letter_code
_entity_poly.pdbx_strand_id
1 'polypeptide(L)'
;MQPAIKEFSFCRYLIRPVFFSGKPKKDEPPGKCHHMLDQFYWECENLLDYRHSPEVEKILKEDPVFEKKENPTEEEIGENEKWLTELMESPVVQFLARAKEIGDQLNEDALKDNLAPYKNEDKKLWEALPNVLGLDGRPMPRKSIKTKEESDDKFWDFAQQFFFGLWGFRQRPIDCNTPKF
;
A
#
# COMPACT_ATOMS: atom_id res chain seq x y z
N MET A 1 -2.35 17.14 43.60
CA MET A 1 -1.07 17.44 44.27
C MET A 1 0.04 17.06 43.30
N GLN A 2 0.89 18.01 42.92
CA GLN A 2 1.93 17.87 41.89
C GLN A 2 3.12 16.98 42.34
N PRO A 3 3.93 16.47 41.38
CA PRO A 3 4.80 15.32 41.55
C PRO A 3 6.25 15.68 41.97
N ALA A 4 6.92 14.75 42.65
CA ALA A 4 8.35 14.83 42.96
C ALA A 4 9.16 14.10 41.86
N ILE A 5 9.78 14.87 40.97
CA ILE A 5 10.76 14.39 39.99
C ILE A 5 12.15 14.56 40.62
N LYS A 6 12.89 13.46 40.66
CA LYS A 6 14.23 13.33 41.24
C LYS A 6 15.24 14.22 40.51
N GLU A 7 16.00 14.96 41.30
CA GLU A 7 17.20 15.67 40.88
C GLU A 7 18.24 14.70 40.34
N PHE A 8 18.77 14.98 39.14
CA PHE A 8 20.04 14.41 38.70
C PHE A 8 21.02 15.54 38.40
N SER A 9 22.09 15.51 39.18
CA SER A 9 23.19 16.45 39.27
C SER A 9 23.84 16.77 37.92
N PHE A 10 23.91 18.07 37.64
CA PHE A 10 24.52 18.69 36.47
C PHE A 10 26.06 18.64 36.58
N CYS A 11 26.71 17.82 35.74
CA CYS A 11 28.16 17.89 35.55
C CYS A 11 28.51 19.10 34.69
N ARG A 12 28.96 20.17 35.34
CA ARG A 12 29.62 21.34 34.74
C ARG A 12 30.88 20.90 33.98
N TYR A 13 30.80 20.84 32.65
CA TYR A 13 31.96 21.03 31.79
C TYR A 13 31.82 22.36 31.06
N LEU A 14 32.86 23.17 31.23
CA LEU A 14 33.04 24.52 30.72
C LEU A 14 32.93 24.55 29.19
N ILE A 15 31.90 25.22 28.67
CA ILE A 15 31.88 25.72 27.29
C ILE A 15 31.68 27.23 27.39
N ARG A 16 32.72 27.97 26.96
CA ARG A 16 32.75 29.44 26.90
C ARG A 16 31.51 29.98 26.15
N PRO A 17 30.86 31.06 26.61
CA PRO A 17 29.83 31.70 25.81
C PRO A 17 30.49 32.47 24.68
N VAL A 18 30.45 31.90 23.47
CA VAL A 18 30.59 32.70 22.25
C VAL A 18 29.29 33.48 22.13
N PHE A 19 29.35 34.77 22.45
CA PHE A 19 28.28 35.73 22.20
C PHE A 19 28.01 35.75 20.68
N PHE A 20 27.05 34.97 20.22
CA PHE A 20 26.43 35.18 18.91
C PHE A 20 25.54 36.42 19.02
N SER A 21 26.11 37.60 18.79
CA SER A 21 25.35 38.80 18.47
C SER A 21 24.85 38.71 17.02
N GLY A 22 23.91 37.81 16.76
CA GLY A 22 23.11 37.81 15.55
C GLY A 22 21.84 38.60 15.81
N LYS A 23 21.62 39.72 15.10
CA LYS A 23 20.29 40.35 15.05
C LYS A 23 19.30 39.29 14.51
N PRO A 24 18.05 39.22 14.99
CA PRO A 24 17.05 38.37 14.37
C PRO A 24 16.95 38.77 12.89
N LYS A 25 17.13 37.81 11.98
CA LYS A 25 16.85 38.04 10.58
C LYS A 25 15.38 38.39 10.50
N LYS A 26 15.07 39.56 9.92
CA LYS A 26 13.69 39.94 9.57
C LYS A 26 13.12 38.80 8.75
N ASP A 27 11.87 38.43 9.02
CA ASP A 27 11.15 37.39 8.27
C ASP A 27 11.29 37.68 6.77
N GLU A 28 12.17 36.91 6.11
CA GLU A 28 12.33 36.99 4.67
C GLU A 28 11.04 36.47 4.06
N PRO A 29 10.47 37.15 3.04
CA PRO A 29 9.28 36.64 2.38
C PRO A 29 9.55 35.20 1.90
N PRO A 30 8.58 34.28 2.09
CA PRO A 30 8.80 32.87 1.78
C PRO A 30 9.36 32.70 0.37
N GLY A 31 10.39 31.87 0.24
CA GLY A 31 10.96 31.58 -1.08
C GLY A 31 9.91 30.98 -2.02
N LYS A 32 10.13 31.06 -3.33
CA LYS A 32 9.20 30.55 -4.36
C LYS A 32 8.72 29.11 -4.09
N CYS A 33 9.58 28.24 -3.59
CA CYS A 33 9.23 26.86 -3.22
C CYS A 33 8.28 26.78 -2.01
N HIS A 34 8.43 27.68 -1.04
CA HIS A 34 7.56 27.75 0.13
C HIS A 34 6.17 28.24 -0.26
N HIS A 35 6.08 29.25 -1.13
CA HIS A 35 4.81 29.70 -1.70
C HIS A 35 4.06 28.61 -2.46
N MET A 36 4.76 27.78 -3.25
CA MET A 36 4.14 26.64 -3.94
C MET A 36 3.63 25.58 -2.97
N LEU A 37 4.35 25.32 -1.87
CA LEU A 37 3.91 24.39 -0.83
C LEU A 37 2.69 24.93 -0.08
N ASP A 38 2.72 26.21 0.32
CA ASP A 38 1.61 26.85 1.01
C ASP A 38 0.35 26.87 0.11
N GLN A 39 0.52 27.13 -1.18
CA GLN A 39 -0.55 27.05 -2.16
C GLN A 39 -1.09 25.62 -2.30
N PHE A 40 -0.22 24.60 -2.36
CA PHE A 40 -0.64 23.20 -2.44
C PHE A 40 -1.47 22.79 -1.21
N TYR A 41 -1.02 23.12 0.00
CA TYR A 41 -1.77 22.82 1.21
C TYR A 41 -3.10 23.60 1.27
N TRP A 42 -3.09 24.88 0.86
CA TRP A 42 -4.31 25.68 0.78
C TRP A 42 -5.32 25.09 -0.22
N GLU A 43 -4.86 24.63 -1.38
CA GLU A 43 -5.70 23.95 -2.36
C GLU A 43 -6.24 22.64 -1.78
N CYS A 44 -5.43 21.82 -1.10
CA CYS A 44 -5.92 20.60 -0.46
C CYS A 44 -7.02 20.87 0.60
N GLU A 45 -6.95 21.99 1.32
CA GLU A 45 -7.93 22.36 2.34
C GLU A 45 -9.20 23.00 1.78
N ASN A 46 -9.11 23.73 0.66
CA ASN A 46 -10.19 24.57 0.14
C ASN A 46 -10.75 24.11 -1.21
N LEU A 47 -10.19 23.06 -1.82
CA LEU A 47 -10.76 22.49 -3.04
C LEU A 47 -12.16 21.96 -2.73
N LEU A 48 -13.15 22.37 -3.52
CA LEU A 48 -14.50 21.84 -3.42
C LEU A 48 -14.47 20.35 -3.79
N ASP A 49 -14.64 19.48 -2.80
CA ASP A 49 -14.77 18.05 -3.03
C ASP A 49 -16.20 17.73 -3.49
N TYR A 50 -16.40 17.69 -4.80
CA TYR A 50 -17.68 17.37 -5.42
C TYR A 50 -18.20 15.96 -5.05
N ARG A 51 -17.35 15.05 -4.55
CA ARG A 51 -17.74 13.71 -4.09
C ARG A 51 -18.65 13.74 -2.86
N HIS A 52 -18.53 14.78 -2.04
CA HIS A 52 -19.34 14.99 -0.83
C HIS A 52 -20.39 16.09 -1.01
N SER A 53 -20.77 16.38 -2.25
CA SER A 53 -21.88 17.31 -2.50
C SER A 53 -23.20 16.70 -2.01
N PRO A 54 -24.14 17.53 -1.51
CA PRO A 54 -25.43 17.04 -1.01
C PRO A 54 -26.27 16.35 -2.08
N GLU A 55 -26.01 16.61 -3.36
CA GLU A 55 -26.64 15.89 -4.48
C GLU A 55 -26.07 14.47 -4.62
N VAL A 56 -24.74 14.33 -4.55
CA VAL A 56 -24.07 13.02 -4.60
C VAL A 56 -24.40 12.17 -3.36
N GLU A 57 -24.45 12.77 -2.18
CA GLU A 57 -24.88 12.04 -0.96
C GLU A 57 -26.33 11.56 -1.01
N LYS A 58 -27.22 12.29 -1.68
CA LYS A 58 -28.60 11.84 -1.90
C LYS A 58 -28.64 10.65 -2.85
N ILE A 59 -27.92 10.72 -3.97
CA ILE A 59 -27.80 9.61 -4.93
C ILE A 59 -27.18 8.36 -4.26
N LEU A 60 -26.20 8.54 -3.36
CA LEU A 60 -25.59 7.44 -2.61
C LEU A 60 -26.49 6.88 -1.49
N LYS A 61 -27.41 7.67 -0.93
CA LYS A 61 -28.36 7.21 0.10
C LYS A 61 -29.62 6.58 -0.49
N GLU A 62 -30.02 7.04 -1.67
CA GLU A 62 -31.08 6.43 -2.48
C GLU A 62 -30.54 5.15 -3.11
N ASP A 63 -30.23 4.13 -2.30
CA ASP A 63 -29.84 2.80 -2.75
C ASP A 63 -30.94 2.27 -3.71
N PRO A 64 -30.69 2.14 -5.03
CA PRO A 64 -31.75 1.79 -5.97
C PRO A 64 -32.03 0.28 -6.03
N VAL A 65 -31.31 -0.53 -5.23
CA VAL A 65 -31.30 -1.99 -5.35
C VAL A 65 -31.86 -2.71 -4.12
N PHE A 66 -31.79 -2.13 -2.93
CA PHE A 66 -32.22 -2.80 -1.69
C PHE A 66 -33.04 -1.85 -0.81
N GLU A 67 -34.37 -1.91 -0.93
CA GLU A 67 -35.27 -1.30 0.05
C GLU A 67 -35.08 -1.99 1.40
N LYS A 68 -34.57 -1.26 2.41
CA LYS A 68 -34.47 -1.76 3.78
C LYS A 68 -35.88 -1.80 4.38
N LYS A 69 -36.54 -2.96 4.33
CA LYS A 69 -37.77 -3.21 5.10
C LYS A 69 -37.42 -3.14 6.59
N GLU A 70 -37.82 -2.07 7.28
CA GLU A 70 -37.45 -1.82 8.68
C GLU A 70 -38.02 -2.86 9.67
N ASN A 71 -39.09 -3.58 9.30
CA ASN A 71 -39.67 -4.67 10.10
C ASN A 71 -40.16 -5.81 9.18
N PRO A 72 -39.30 -6.79 8.82
CA PRO A 72 -39.74 -7.97 8.10
C PRO A 72 -40.70 -8.81 8.96
N THR A 73 -41.73 -9.36 8.33
CA THR A 73 -42.76 -10.17 8.99
C THR A 73 -42.19 -11.58 9.28
N GLU A 74 -42.62 -12.26 10.35
CA GLU A 74 -42.11 -13.60 10.71
C GLU A 74 -42.22 -14.62 9.57
N GLU A 75 -43.29 -14.51 8.76
CA GLU A 75 -43.49 -15.35 7.57
C GLU A 75 -42.45 -15.08 6.48
N GLU A 76 -42.13 -13.80 6.20
CA GLU A 76 -41.12 -13.42 5.21
C GLU A 76 -39.71 -13.87 5.64
N ILE A 77 -39.42 -13.86 6.94
CA ILE A 77 -38.17 -14.38 7.49
C ILE A 77 -38.08 -15.89 7.23
N GLY A 78 -39.15 -16.63 7.52
CA GLY A 78 -39.21 -18.08 7.30
C GLY A 78 -39.11 -18.49 5.83
N GLU A 79 -39.69 -17.71 4.91
CA GLU A 79 -39.55 -17.93 3.46
C GLU A 79 -38.13 -17.67 2.98
N ASN A 80 -37.50 -16.59 3.45
CA ASN A 80 -36.10 -16.28 3.13
C ASN A 80 -35.15 -17.35 3.65
N GLU A 81 -35.36 -17.85 4.87
CA GLU A 81 -34.56 -18.94 5.43
C GLU A 81 -34.68 -20.21 4.59
N LYS A 82 -35.90 -20.61 4.20
CA LYS A 82 -36.12 -21.76 3.31
C LYS A 82 -35.42 -21.56 1.97
N TRP A 83 -35.58 -20.39 1.36
CA TRP A 83 -34.93 -20.06 0.09
C TRP A 83 -33.40 -20.12 0.21
N LEU A 84 -32.82 -19.61 1.30
CA LEU A 84 -31.38 -19.72 1.57
C LEU A 84 -30.95 -21.16 1.75
N THR A 85 -31.73 -22.00 2.45
CA THR A 85 -31.40 -23.43 2.59
C THR A 85 -31.42 -24.16 1.26
N GLU A 86 -32.46 -23.96 0.43
CA GLU A 86 -32.56 -24.54 -0.91
C GLU A 86 -31.42 -24.06 -1.82
N LEU A 87 -31.04 -22.78 -1.73
CA LEU A 87 -29.93 -22.22 -2.48
C LEU A 87 -28.59 -22.84 -2.05
N MET A 88 -28.37 -23.04 -0.75
CA MET A 88 -27.15 -23.69 -0.24
C MET A 88 -27.11 -25.19 -0.54
N GLU A 89 -28.27 -25.84 -0.65
CA GLU A 89 -28.41 -27.22 -1.11
C GLU A 89 -28.23 -27.38 -2.62
N SER A 90 -28.32 -26.29 -3.38
CA SER A 90 -28.09 -26.30 -4.82
C SER A 90 -26.69 -26.86 -5.16
N PRO A 91 -26.60 -27.86 -6.05
CA PRO A 91 -25.32 -28.43 -6.47
C PRO A 91 -24.34 -27.39 -7.03
N VAL A 92 -24.85 -26.31 -7.64
CA VAL A 92 -24.02 -25.23 -8.17
C VAL A 92 -23.34 -24.46 -7.04
N VAL A 93 -24.08 -24.15 -5.98
CA VAL A 93 -23.54 -23.41 -4.82
C VAL A 93 -22.56 -24.28 -4.04
N GLN A 94 -22.89 -25.56 -3.86
CA GLN A 94 -21.96 -26.54 -3.26
C GLN A 94 -20.67 -26.68 -4.08
N PHE A 95 -20.78 -26.71 -5.41
CA PHE A 95 -19.62 -26.72 -6.29
C PHE A 95 -18.76 -25.46 -6.14
N LEU A 96 -19.39 -24.27 -6.08
CA LEU A 96 -18.68 -23.01 -5.88
C LEU A 96 -18.00 -22.95 -4.51
N ALA A 97 -18.68 -23.41 -3.45
CA ALA A 97 -18.10 -23.52 -2.12
C ALA A 97 -16.87 -24.44 -2.13
N ARG A 98 -16.98 -25.59 -2.78
CA ARG A 98 -15.86 -26.53 -2.93
C ARG A 98 -14.72 -25.97 -3.77
N ALA A 99 -15.02 -25.26 -4.86
CA ALA A 99 -14.02 -24.58 -5.68
C ALA A 99 -13.28 -23.50 -4.88
N LYS A 100 -14.00 -22.76 -4.01
CA LYS A 100 -13.42 -21.78 -3.10
C LYS A 100 -12.43 -22.44 -2.13
N GLU A 101 -12.83 -23.55 -1.49
CA GLU A 101 -11.97 -24.34 -0.59
C GLU A 101 -10.72 -24.86 -1.30
N ILE A 102 -10.86 -25.42 -2.51
CA ILE A 102 -9.70 -25.88 -3.30
C ILE A 102 -8.78 -24.70 -3.62
N GLY A 103 -9.35 -23.55 -3.98
CA GLY A 103 -8.57 -22.32 -4.19
C GLY A 103 -7.82 -21.86 -2.94
N ASP A 104 -8.43 -21.97 -1.76
CA ASP A 104 -7.75 -21.67 -0.48
C ASP A 104 -6.59 -22.63 -0.24
N GLN A 105 -6.79 -23.93 -0.44
CA GLN A 105 -5.76 -24.96 -0.29
C GLN A 105 -4.58 -24.73 -1.23
N LEU A 106 -4.84 -24.51 -2.52
CA LEU A 106 -3.80 -24.21 -3.51
C LEU A 106 -3.01 -22.94 -3.15
N ASN A 107 -3.70 -21.94 -2.60
CA ASN A 107 -3.06 -20.70 -2.17
C ASN A 107 -2.17 -20.91 -0.94
N GLU A 108 -2.62 -21.69 0.04
CA GLU A 108 -1.82 -22.07 1.20
C GLU A 108 -0.59 -22.89 0.81
N ASP A 109 -0.76 -23.85 -0.11
CA ASP A 109 0.34 -24.67 -0.59
C ASP A 109 1.35 -23.82 -1.36
N ALA A 110 0.89 -22.91 -2.23
CA ALA A 110 1.76 -21.95 -2.90
C ALA A 110 2.50 -21.03 -1.91
N LEU A 111 1.84 -20.61 -0.82
CA LEU A 111 2.50 -19.81 0.21
C LEU A 111 3.59 -20.59 0.92
N LYS A 112 3.29 -21.82 1.38
CA LYS A 112 4.25 -22.73 2.04
C LYS A 112 5.46 -22.98 1.15
N ASP A 113 5.21 -23.28 -0.11
CA ASP A 113 6.21 -23.51 -1.14
C ASP A 113 7.17 -22.33 -1.33
N ASN A 114 6.67 -21.11 -1.14
CA ASN A 114 7.44 -19.89 -1.31
C ASN A 114 7.93 -19.30 0.01
N LEU A 115 7.84 -20.00 1.15
CA LEU A 115 8.29 -19.46 2.44
C LEU A 115 9.81 -19.27 2.49
N ALA A 116 10.58 -20.13 1.82
CA ALA A 116 12.03 -20.14 1.91
C ALA A 116 12.67 -20.04 0.51
N PRO A 117 13.32 -18.92 0.16
CA PRO A 117 14.09 -18.82 -1.07
C PRO A 117 15.34 -19.71 -1.02
N TYR A 118 15.87 -20.01 -2.21
CA TYR A 118 17.09 -20.79 -2.42
C TYR A 118 18.29 -20.18 -1.70
N LYS A 119 18.47 -18.85 -1.81
CA LYS A 119 19.59 -18.14 -1.20
C LYS A 119 19.30 -17.87 0.28
N ASN A 120 20.27 -18.21 1.13
CA ASN A 120 20.16 -18.02 2.57
C ASN A 120 20.13 -16.54 2.98
N GLU A 121 20.78 -15.67 2.20
CA GLU A 121 20.80 -14.22 2.43
C GLU A 121 19.39 -13.61 2.37
N ASP A 122 18.58 -14.10 1.43
CA ASP A 122 17.23 -13.59 1.17
C ASP A 122 16.21 -14.11 2.20
N LYS A 123 16.50 -15.21 2.92
CA LYS A 123 15.57 -15.82 3.89
C LYS A 123 15.10 -14.83 4.95
N LYS A 124 16.03 -14.07 5.54
CA LYS A 124 15.72 -13.10 6.59
C LYS A 124 14.80 -11.98 6.08
N LEU A 125 15.04 -11.51 4.86
CA LEU A 125 14.19 -10.50 4.22
C LEU A 125 12.80 -11.08 3.91
N TRP A 126 12.76 -12.32 3.41
CA TRP A 126 11.51 -12.99 3.08
C TRP A 126 10.65 -13.15 4.33
N GLU A 127 11.19 -13.67 5.43
CA GLU A 127 10.46 -13.83 6.70
C GLU A 127 9.93 -12.50 7.26
N ALA A 128 10.66 -11.40 7.08
CA ALA A 128 10.26 -10.09 7.60
C ALA A 128 9.13 -9.43 6.79
N LEU A 129 8.92 -9.82 5.54
CA LEU A 129 7.95 -9.17 4.66
C LEU A 129 6.54 -9.76 4.87
N PRO A 130 5.52 -8.95 5.19
CA PRO A 130 4.14 -9.42 5.26
C PRO A 130 3.60 -9.79 3.87
N ASN A 131 2.62 -10.69 3.82
CA ASN A 131 1.93 -11.01 2.58
C ASN A 131 0.95 -9.89 2.19
N VAL A 132 0.93 -9.54 0.92
CA VAL A 132 -0.02 -8.58 0.36
C VAL A 132 -1.37 -9.27 0.19
N LEU A 133 -2.45 -8.65 0.67
CA LEU A 133 -3.79 -9.17 0.44
C LEU A 133 -4.20 -8.92 -1.02
N GLY A 134 -4.68 -9.95 -1.69
CA GLY A 134 -5.30 -9.84 -3.01
C GLY A 134 -6.70 -9.26 -2.95
N LEU A 135 -7.30 -9.04 -4.12
CA LEU A 135 -8.68 -8.53 -4.24
C LEU A 135 -9.71 -9.40 -3.50
N ASP A 136 -9.47 -10.71 -3.46
CA ASP A 136 -10.32 -11.69 -2.78
C ASP A 136 -10.15 -11.70 -1.25
N GLY A 137 -9.29 -10.82 -0.70
CA GLY A 137 -8.92 -10.79 0.72
C GLY A 137 -7.93 -11.87 1.15
N ARG A 138 -7.55 -12.77 0.24
CA ARG A 138 -6.57 -13.84 0.47
C ARG A 138 -5.15 -13.30 0.40
N PRO A 139 -4.19 -13.81 1.20
CA PRO A 139 -2.77 -13.46 1.04
C PRO A 139 -2.25 -13.95 -0.32
N MET A 140 -1.76 -13.03 -1.14
CA MET A 140 -1.23 -13.32 -2.47
C MET A 140 0.18 -13.93 -2.36
N PRO A 141 0.45 -15.11 -2.93
CA PRO A 141 1.73 -15.77 -2.81
C PRO A 141 2.76 -15.06 -3.70
N ARG A 142 3.84 -14.62 -3.06
CA ARG A 142 5.02 -14.12 -3.76
C ARG A 142 5.87 -15.30 -4.24
N LYS A 143 6.44 -15.21 -5.45
CA LYS A 143 7.29 -16.28 -6.00
C LYS A 143 8.72 -16.14 -5.49
N SER A 144 9.21 -17.13 -4.74
CA SER A 144 10.61 -17.23 -4.36
C SER A 144 11.39 -18.01 -5.43
N ILE A 145 12.66 -17.65 -5.65
CA ILE A 145 13.59 -18.45 -6.46
C ILE A 145 13.93 -19.71 -5.67
N LYS A 146 13.65 -20.90 -6.20
CA LYS A 146 13.82 -22.18 -5.49
C LYS A 146 15.09 -22.92 -5.91
N THR A 147 15.50 -22.79 -7.16
CA THR A 147 16.65 -23.51 -7.70
C THR A 147 17.78 -22.57 -8.11
N LYS A 148 18.98 -23.14 -8.26
CA LYS A 148 20.13 -22.40 -8.78
C LYS A 148 19.90 -21.98 -10.23
N GLU A 149 19.35 -22.87 -11.05
CA GLU A 149 19.05 -22.61 -12.46
C GLU A 149 18.09 -21.42 -12.60
N GLU A 150 17.01 -21.37 -11.80
CA GLU A 150 16.11 -20.22 -11.76
C GLU A 150 16.83 -18.92 -11.37
N SER A 151 17.78 -18.99 -10.42
CA SER A 151 18.58 -17.82 -10.05
C SER A 151 19.48 -17.35 -11.19
N ASP A 152 20.11 -18.29 -11.89
CA ASP A 152 21.04 -18.00 -12.99
C ASP A 152 20.27 -17.46 -14.21
N ASP A 153 19.10 -18.03 -14.53
CA ASP A 153 18.21 -17.55 -15.59
C ASP A 153 17.73 -16.12 -15.31
N LYS A 154 17.31 -15.83 -14.08
CA LYS A 154 16.91 -14.47 -13.69
C LYS A 154 18.05 -13.47 -13.78
N PHE A 155 19.26 -13.90 -13.45
CA PHE A 155 20.45 -13.06 -13.63
C PHE A 155 20.71 -12.78 -15.11
N TRP A 156 20.58 -13.78 -16.00
CA TRP A 156 20.78 -13.60 -17.43
C TRP A 156 19.68 -12.77 -18.08
N ASP A 157 18.42 -12.92 -17.70
CA ASP A 157 17.31 -12.06 -18.12
C ASP A 157 17.62 -10.58 -17.78
N PHE A 158 18.07 -10.34 -16.55
CA PHE A 158 18.45 -9.00 -16.10
C PHE A 158 19.67 -8.47 -16.88
N ALA A 159 20.71 -9.29 -17.04
CA ALA A 159 21.92 -8.90 -17.75
C ALA A 159 21.61 -8.55 -19.20
N GLN A 160 20.79 -9.35 -19.88
CA GLN A 160 20.36 -9.06 -21.25
C GLN A 160 19.60 -7.74 -21.34
N GLN A 161 18.60 -7.52 -20.47
CA GLN A 161 17.87 -6.24 -20.44
C GLN A 161 18.81 -5.05 -20.21
N PHE A 162 19.76 -5.19 -19.29
CA PHE A 162 20.74 -4.16 -18.99
C PHE A 162 21.66 -3.88 -20.18
N PHE A 163 22.22 -4.91 -20.81
CA PHE A 163 23.12 -4.75 -21.96
C PHE A 163 22.41 -4.24 -23.21
N PHE A 164 21.20 -4.74 -23.52
CA PHE A 164 20.40 -4.23 -24.64
C PHE A 164 19.90 -2.80 -24.39
N GLY A 165 19.52 -2.46 -23.15
CA GLY A 165 19.17 -1.10 -22.77
C GLY A 165 20.35 -0.13 -22.95
N LEU A 166 21.55 -0.53 -22.51
CA LEU A 166 22.77 0.26 -22.68
C LEU A 166 23.18 0.39 -24.16
N TRP A 167 23.02 -0.68 -24.93
CA TRP A 167 23.23 -0.68 -26.37
C TRP A 167 22.30 0.31 -27.07
N GLY A 168 20.99 0.28 -26.76
CA GLY A 168 20.02 1.24 -27.29
C GLY A 168 20.31 2.69 -26.88
N PHE A 169 20.83 2.91 -25.67
CA PHE A 169 21.29 4.23 -25.23
C PHE A 169 22.48 4.74 -26.07
N ARG A 170 23.46 3.88 -26.35
CA ARG A 170 24.64 4.21 -27.16
C ARG A 170 24.31 4.41 -28.65
N GLN A 171 23.21 3.84 -29.13
CA GLN A 171 22.71 4.02 -30.49
C GLN A 171 21.86 5.29 -30.69
N ARG A 172 21.48 6.00 -29.62
CA ARG A 172 20.83 7.30 -29.79
C ARG A 172 21.86 8.26 -30.40
N PRO A 173 21.60 8.85 -31.58
CA PRO A 173 22.45 9.93 -32.05
C PRO A 173 22.45 11.02 -30.98
N ILE A 174 23.63 11.38 -30.48
CA ILE A 174 23.78 12.56 -29.64
C ILE A 174 23.48 13.74 -30.58
N ASP A 175 22.35 14.41 -30.35
CA ASP A 175 22.06 15.64 -31.08
C ASP A 175 23.25 16.59 -30.92
N CYS A 176 23.91 16.89 -32.04
CA CYS A 176 25.10 17.75 -32.10
C CYS A 176 24.86 19.18 -31.57
N ASN A 177 23.60 19.53 -31.30
CA ASN A 177 23.16 20.83 -30.80
C ASN A 177 23.03 20.91 -29.27
N THR A 178 23.36 19.86 -28.51
CA THR A 178 23.39 19.93 -27.05
C THR A 178 24.77 20.37 -26.55
N PRO A 179 24.92 21.55 -25.92
CA PRO A 179 26.19 21.95 -25.33
C PRO A 179 26.51 21.05 -24.14
N LYS A 180 27.73 20.52 -24.12
CA LYS A 180 28.25 19.72 -23.01
C LYS A 180 28.68 20.66 -21.88
N PHE A 181 28.19 20.40 -20.67
CA PHE A 181 28.67 21.00 -19.42
C PHE A 181 30.04 20.45 -19.04
#